data_AF-A0A347AFQ4-F1
#
_entry.id   AF-A0A347AFQ4-F1
#
_cell.length_a   1.000
_cell.length_b   1.000
_cell.length_c   1.000
_cell.angle_alpha   90.00
_cell.angle_beta   90.00
_cell.angle_gamma   90.00
#
_symmetry.space_group_name_H-M   'P 1'
#
loop_
_entity.id
_entity.type
_entity.pdbx_description
1 polymer ?
#
loop_
_entity_poly.entity_id
_entity_poly.type
_entity_poly.pdbx_seq_one_letter_code
_entity_poly.pdbx_strand_id
1 'polypeptide(L)'
;MVDVKEIKSVKIVPFTLMTSAVSAILALIYAIILLLLSGIIAAFLPAEIGGLVAGLGVALIILLPLGSFLLNVLWAFLTAWFYNLLVPKVGGIKLGMEGKEIKNLPVVSLALITSVINTIWAFIIGLLLTAAFAPFLGLLSSLPQIINAFAPALANNTTAIQGMQGALGASGAIMAVILIIAVPILVFILSFIGYALTAVFYNVLIPRVGGIQLELAAVQEKFSEITNIPAVPLALALAVVMAIWGLIQGLLNLVTYASVGDPVGGVVSLISNIVGSFIGAFIVYAITAFIYNFLAPKLGGIQLELE
;
A
#
# COMPACT_ATOMS: atom_id res chain seq x y z
N MET A 1 27.64 20.05 6.05
CA MET A 1 28.00 18.79 5.36
C MET A 1 26.85 17.83 5.59
N VAL A 2 26.34 17.18 4.54
CA VAL A 2 25.23 16.21 4.68
C VAL A 2 25.81 14.91 5.22
N ASP A 3 25.37 14.51 6.41
CA ASP A 3 25.79 13.27 7.06
C ASP A 3 24.92 12.13 6.53
N VAL A 4 25.53 11.15 5.86
CA VAL A 4 24.78 10.03 5.26
C VAL A 4 24.74 8.90 6.26
N LYS A 5 23.57 8.68 6.85
CA LYS A 5 23.31 7.60 7.80
C LYS A 5 22.59 6.45 7.10
N GLU A 6 23.05 5.23 7.30
CA GLU A 6 22.43 4.01 6.80
C GLU A 6 21.62 3.34 7.91
N ILE A 7 20.37 2.98 7.62
CA ILE A 7 19.56 2.15 8.51
C ILE A 7 20.04 0.70 8.31
N LYS A 8 20.82 0.19 9.26
CA LYS A 8 21.34 -1.19 9.20
C LYS A 8 20.34 -2.23 9.68
N SER A 9 19.58 -1.89 10.70
CA SER A 9 18.56 -2.76 11.23
C SER A 9 17.41 -1.98 11.86
N VAL A 10 16.24 -2.60 11.86
CA VAL A 10 15.03 -2.10 12.51
C VAL A 10 14.66 -3.09 13.60
N LYS A 11 14.45 -2.64 14.85
CA LYS A 11 13.93 -3.55 15.87
C LYS A 11 12.50 -3.95 15.52
N ILE A 12 12.32 -5.25 15.30
CA ILE A 12 11.08 -5.81 14.75
C ILE A 12 9.89 -5.55 15.67
N VAL A 13 10.04 -5.74 16.99
CA VAL A 13 8.92 -5.62 17.95
C VAL A 13 8.39 -4.18 18.03
N PRO A 14 9.20 -3.14 18.33
CA PRO A 14 8.71 -1.75 18.36
C PRO A 14 8.14 -1.31 17.02
N PHE A 15 8.77 -1.68 15.89
CA PHE A 15 8.28 -1.34 14.57
C PHE A 15 6.90 -1.95 14.27
N THR A 16 6.73 -3.24 14.58
CA THR A 16 5.48 -3.97 14.36
C THR A 16 4.36 -3.36 15.18
N LEU A 17 4.61 -3.16 16.47
CA LEU A 17 3.63 -2.66 17.43
C LEU A 17 3.21 -1.22 17.07
N MET A 18 4.17 -0.33 16.80
CA MET A 18 3.87 1.04 16.43
C MET A 18 3.09 1.11 15.11
N THR A 19 3.54 0.39 14.07
CA THR A 19 2.89 0.42 12.75
C THR A 19 1.46 -0.10 12.80
N SER A 20 1.22 -1.22 13.50
CA SER A 20 -0.12 -1.79 13.62
C SER A 20 -1.05 -0.95 14.50
N ALA A 21 -0.54 -0.32 15.57
CA ALA A 21 -1.33 0.56 16.42
C ALA A 21 -1.74 1.84 15.68
N VAL A 22 -0.81 2.46 14.94
CA VAL A 22 -1.10 3.63 14.10
C VAL A 22 -2.14 3.27 13.03
N SER A 23 -1.98 2.13 12.34
CA SER A 23 -2.91 1.70 11.29
C SER A 23 -4.31 1.37 11.83
N ALA A 24 -4.41 0.84 13.06
CA ALA A 24 -5.68 0.56 13.72
C ALA A 24 -6.44 1.85 14.04
N ILE A 25 -5.75 2.88 14.54
CA ILE A 25 -6.36 4.18 14.85
C ILE A 25 -6.77 4.89 13.55
N LEU A 26 -5.94 4.85 12.51
CA LEU A 26 -6.33 5.39 11.19
C LEU A 26 -7.54 4.66 10.61
N ALA A 27 -7.60 3.34 10.73
CA ALA A 27 -8.75 2.55 10.32
C ALA A 27 -10.01 2.87 11.13
N LEU A 28 -9.88 3.22 12.41
CA LEU A 28 -11.00 3.69 13.24
C LEU A 28 -11.51 5.05 12.78
N ILE A 29 -10.62 5.99 12.52
CA ILE A 29 -10.99 7.31 11.97
C ILE A 29 -11.71 7.11 10.62
N TYR A 30 -11.16 6.26 9.75
CA TYR A 30 -11.77 5.94 8.46
C TYR A 30 -13.14 5.26 8.63
N ALA A 31 -13.28 4.34 9.58
CA ALA A 31 -14.55 3.67 9.88
C ALA A 31 -15.62 4.65 10.37
N ILE A 32 -15.24 5.66 11.18
CA ILE A 32 -16.16 6.71 11.63
C ILE A 32 -16.63 7.54 10.43
N ILE A 33 -15.73 7.92 9.52
CA ILE A 33 -16.09 8.65 8.31
C ILE A 33 -17.05 7.81 7.45
N LEU A 34 -16.77 6.52 7.27
CA LEU A 34 -17.65 5.61 6.53
C LEU A 34 -19.01 5.43 7.20
N LEU A 35 -19.07 5.36 8.53
CA LEU A 35 -20.34 5.32 9.26
C LEU A 35 -21.17 6.58 8.93
N LEU A 36 -20.58 7.77 9.03
CA LEU A 36 -21.28 9.02 8.75
C LEU A 36 -21.80 9.05 7.31
N LEU A 37 -20.96 8.64 6.34
CA LEU A 37 -21.37 8.55 4.94
C LEU A 37 -22.47 7.51 4.72
N SER A 38 -22.36 6.34 5.36
CA SER A 38 -23.38 5.29 5.26
C SER A 38 -24.72 5.73 5.84
N GLY A 39 -24.72 6.50 6.94
CA GLY A 39 -25.93 7.07 7.53
C GLY A 39 -26.60 8.11 6.61
N ILE A 40 -25.80 8.98 5.98
CA ILE A 40 -26.31 9.95 5.01
C ILE A 40 -26.90 9.21 3.80
N ILE A 41 -26.19 8.24 3.23
CA ILE A 41 -26.65 7.47 2.07
C ILE A 41 -27.92 6.68 2.42
N ALA A 42 -27.97 6.03 3.58
CA ALA A 42 -29.11 5.26 4.04
C ALA A 42 -30.39 6.11 4.13
N ALA A 43 -30.29 7.39 4.45
CA ALA A 43 -31.43 8.31 4.52
C ALA A 43 -32.11 8.55 3.17
N PHE A 44 -31.41 8.31 2.05
CA PHE A 44 -31.95 8.47 0.70
C PHE A 44 -32.37 7.13 0.06
N LEU A 45 -32.29 6.02 0.79
CA LEU A 45 -32.61 4.68 0.29
C LEU A 45 -33.93 4.15 0.84
N PRO A 46 -34.58 3.20 0.14
CA PRO A 46 -35.70 2.44 0.70
C PRO A 46 -35.32 1.77 2.02
N ALA A 47 -36.27 1.70 2.96
CA ALA A 47 -36.00 1.35 4.37
C ALA A 47 -35.23 0.03 4.58
N GLU A 48 -35.51 -1.00 3.78
CA GLU A 48 -34.83 -2.30 3.87
C GLU A 48 -33.34 -2.20 3.50
N ILE A 49 -33.02 -1.45 2.44
CA ILE A 49 -31.65 -1.25 1.94
C ILE A 49 -30.92 -0.23 2.83
N GLY A 50 -31.60 0.85 3.23
CA GLY A 50 -31.06 1.87 4.13
C GLY A 50 -30.69 1.28 5.49
N GLY A 51 -31.54 0.41 6.05
CA GLY A 51 -31.27 -0.31 7.29
C GLY A 51 -30.04 -1.21 7.20
N LEU A 52 -29.88 -1.93 6.09
CA LEU A 52 -28.68 -2.74 5.84
C LEU A 52 -27.42 -1.88 5.72
N VAL A 53 -27.45 -0.79 4.95
CA VAL A 53 -26.31 0.12 4.74
C VAL A 53 -25.86 0.75 6.06
N ALA A 54 -26.81 1.24 6.87
CA ALA A 54 -26.51 1.78 8.19
C ALA A 54 -25.95 0.70 9.13
N GLY A 55 -26.52 -0.51 9.11
CA GLY A 55 -26.05 -1.65 9.90
C GLY A 55 -24.61 -2.06 9.55
N LEU A 56 -24.26 -2.06 8.27
CA LEU A 56 -22.88 -2.28 7.82
C LEU A 56 -21.95 -1.18 8.32
N GLY A 57 -22.37 0.09 8.26
CA GLY A 57 -21.60 1.21 8.81
C GLY A 57 -21.23 1.01 10.28
N VAL A 58 -22.16 0.52 11.10
CA VAL A 58 -21.91 0.21 12.51
C VAL A 58 -20.93 -0.95 12.67
N ALA A 59 -21.10 -2.02 11.90
CA ALA A 59 -20.20 -3.18 11.95
C ALA A 59 -18.75 -2.81 11.61
N LEU A 60 -18.54 -1.88 10.67
CA LEU A 60 -17.21 -1.43 10.25
C LEU A 60 -16.42 -0.72 11.35
N ILE A 61 -17.07 -0.13 12.36
CA ILE A 61 -16.38 0.50 13.51
C ILE A 61 -15.55 -0.53 14.28
N ILE A 62 -16.01 -1.77 14.36
CA ILE A 62 -15.29 -2.84 15.05
C ILE A 62 -14.40 -3.58 14.07
N LEU A 63 -14.94 -3.91 12.90
CA LEU A 63 -14.27 -4.78 11.94
C LEU A 63 -13.02 -4.14 11.33
N LEU A 64 -13.08 -2.86 10.92
CA LEU A 64 -11.96 -2.21 10.24
C LEU A 64 -10.75 -1.99 11.16
N PRO A 65 -10.88 -1.45 12.39
CA PRO A 65 -9.73 -1.27 13.26
C PRO A 65 -9.10 -2.60 13.68
N LEU A 66 -9.92 -3.58 14.04
CA LEU A 66 -9.44 -4.90 14.45
C LEU A 66 -8.77 -5.64 13.29
N GLY A 67 -9.42 -5.66 12.12
CA GLY A 67 -8.86 -6.26 10.91
C GLY A 67 -7.57 -5.56 10.47
N SER A 68 -7.56 -4.23 10.46
CA SER A 68 -6.35 -3.44 10.16
C SER A 68 -5.23 -3.77 11.14
N PHE A 69 -5.50 -3.80 12.45
CA PHE A 69 -4.49 -4.14 13.45
C PHE A 69 -3.88 -5.52 13.19
N LEU A 70 -4.71 -6.56 13.08
CA LEU A 70 -4.24 -7.94 12.93
C LEU A 70 -3.47 -8.16 11.63
N LEU A 71 -3.95 -7.62 10.51
CA LEU A 71 -3.26 -7.73 9.23
C LEU A 71 -1.95 -6.95 9.23
N ASN A 72 -1.93 -5.75 9.82
CA ASN A 72 -0.71 -4.94 9.89
C ASN A 72 0.32 -5.50 10.87
N VAL A 73 -0.06 -6.24 11.91
CA VAL A 73 0.92 -6.96 12.76
C VAL A 73 1.73 -7.92 11.91
N LEU A 74 1.06 -8.77 11.10
CA LEU A 74 1.76 -9.72 10.24
C LEU A 74 2.59 -9.00 9.16
N TRP A 75 1.98 -8.01 8.50
CA TRP A 75 2.64 -7.28 7.42
C TRP A 75 3.86 -6.49 7.91
N ALA A 76 3.76 -5.77 9.04
CA ALA A 76 4.86 -4.99 9.58
C ALA A 76 5.99 -5.88 10.13
N PHE A 77 5.64 -6.98 10.81
CA PHE A 77 6.61 -7.95 11.30
C PHE A 77 7.43 -8.53 10.14
N LEU A 78 6.76 -9.04 9.11
CA LEU A 78 7.42 -9.63 7.95
C LEU A 78 8.24 -8.59 7.19
N THR A 79 7.74 -7.37 7.03
CA THR A 79 8.45 -6.28 6.37
C THR A 79 9.74 -5.91 7.11
N ALA A 80 9.71 -5.74 8.43
CA ALA A 80 10.91 -5.48 9.23
C ALA A 80 11.89 -6.66 9.21
N TRP A 81 11.37 -7.88 9.23
CA TRP A 81 12.21 -9.08 9.12
C TRP A 81 12.89 -9.19 7.76
N PHE A 82 12.16 -9.00 6.65
CA PHE A 82 12.73 -8.96 5.30
C PHE A 82 13.75 -7.85 5.17
N TYR A 83 13.47 -6.67 5.73
CA TYR A 83 14.41 -5.57 5.73
C TYR A 83 15.75 -5.96 6.36
N ASN A 84 15.74 -6.46 7.59
CA ASN A 84 16.94 -6.88 8.31
C ASN A 84 17.68 -8.02 7.60
N LEU A 85 16.95 -8.93 6.94
CA LEU A 85 17.52 -10.03 6.17
C LEU A 85 18.21 -9.54 4.88
N LEU A 86 17.69 -8.49 4.27
CA LEU A 86 18.13 -7.98 2.97
C LEU A 86 19.23 -6.93 3.07
N VAL A 87 19.27 -6.12 4.14
CA VAL A 87 20.28 -5.07 4.33
C VAL A 87 21.71 -5.57 4.09
N PRO A 88 22.16 -6.73 4.62
CA PRO A 88 23.52 -7.23 4.38
C PRO A 88 23.81 -7.61 2.92
N LYS A 89 22.77 -7.77 2.08
CA LYS A 89 22.88 -8.27 0.71
C LYS A 89 22.73 -7.16 -0.34
N VAL A 90 21.79 -6.23 -0.13
CA VAL A 90 21.46 -5.18 -1.10
C VAL A 90 21.77 -3.76 -0.61
N GLY A 91 22.22 -3.64 0.65
CA GLY A 91 22.44 -2.36 1.32
C GLY A 91 21.15 -1.81 1.96
N GLY A 92 21.31 -1.07 3.05
CA GLY A 92 20.22 -0.45 3.78
C GLY A 92 19.70 0.84 3.13
N ILE A 93 18.62 1.37 3.69
CA ILE A 93 18.13 2.69 3.30
C ILE A 93 19.09 3.73 3.87
N LYS A 94 19.62 4.57 2.99
CA LYS A 94 20.49 5.69 3.36
C LYS A 94 19.67 6.95 3.51
N LEU A 95 20.04 7.80 4.45
CA LEU A 95 19.41 9.08 4.76
C LEU A 95 20.50 10.15 4.81
N GLY A 96 20.43 11.13 3.92
CA GLY A 96 21.27 12.33 3.97
C GLY A 96 20.68 13.32 4.97
N MET A 97 21.17 13.25 6.21
CA MET A 97 20.73 14.05 7.34
C MET A 97 21.55 15.35 7.43
N GLU A 98 20.87 16.44 7.76
CA GLU A 98 21.50 17.66 8.27
C GLU A 98 20.87 17.98 9.64
N GLY A 99 21.57 17.60 10.71
CA GLY A 99 21.01 17.66 12.07
C GLY A 99 19.83 16.70 12.24
N LYS A 100 18.63 17.25 12.44
CA LYS A 100 17.37 16.49 12.61
C LYS A 100 16.59 16.32 11.29
N GLU A 101 17.04 16.93 10.20
CA GLU A 101 16.28 17.01 8.94
C GLU A 101 16.85 16.08 7.87
N ILE A 102 15.99 15.32 7.20
CA ILE A 102 16.35 14.51 6.03
C ILE A 102 16.28 15.41 4.79
N LYS A 103 17.43 15.82 4.26
CA LYS A 103 17.50 16.65 3.04
C LYS A 103 17.69 15.88 1.76
N ASN A 104 18.29 14.68 1.84
CA ASN A 104 18.57 13.87 0.67
C ASN A 104 18.24 12.40 0.94
N LEU A 105 17.58 11.77 -0.01
CA LEU A 105 17.32 10.34 -0.06
C LEU A 105 18.11 9.76 -1.24
N PRO A 106 19.21 9.03 -0.98
CA PRO A 106 19.93 8.30 -2.02
C PRO A 106 19.00 7.37 -2.80
N VAL A 107 18.77 7.74 -4.06
CA VAL A 107 17.74 7.18 -4.93
C VAL A 107 17.87 5.67 -5.07
N VAL A 108 19.09 5.18 -5.34
CA VAL A 108 19.35 3.76 -5.57
C VAL A 108 19.11 2.94 -4.30
N SER A 109 19.64 3.40 -3.16
CA SER A 109 19.51 2.67 -1.89
C SER A 109 18.05 2.56 -1.45
N LEU A 110 17.27 3.65 -1.55
CA LEU A 110 15.85 3.61 -1.25
C LEU A 110 15.10 2.67 -2.20
N ALA A 111 15.24 2.88 -3.50
CA ALA A 111 14.45 2.18 -4.51
C ALA A 111 14.73 0.68 -4.55
N LEU A 112 15.99 0.27 -4.37
CA LEU A 112 16.40 -1.13 -4.47
C LEU A 112 15.84 -1.99 -3.33
N ILE A 113 16.04 -1.58 -2.08
CA ILE A 113 15.60 -2.41 -0.94
C ILE A 113 14.07 -2.46 -0.85
N THR A 114 13.38 -1.35 -1.11
CA THR A 114 11.91 -1.33 -1.08
C THR A 114 11.29 -2.10 -2.24
N SER A 115 11.88 -2.05 -3.44
CA SER A 115 11.38 -2.84 -4.57
C SER A 115 11.58 -4.34 -4.36
N VAL A 116 12.72 -4.76 -3.80
CA VAL A 116 12.95 -6.18 -3.45
C VAL A 116 11.95 -6.65 -2.41
N ILE A 117 11.70 -5.88 -1.34
CA ILE A 117 10.69 -6.20 -0.33
C ILE A 117 9.29 -6.32 -0.97
N ASN A 118 8.90 -5.37 -1.83
CA ASN A 118 7.62 -5.43 -2.53
C ASN A 118 7.51 -6.62 -3.49
N THR A 119 8.63 -7.04 -4.09
CA THR A 119 8.69 -8.21 -4.96
C THR A 119 8.46 -9.50 -4.18
N ILE A 120 9.04 -9.60 -2.98
CA ILE A 120 8.77 -10.71 -2.07
C ILE A 120 7.29 -10.74 -1.68
N TRP A 121 6.71 -9.58 -1.35
CA TRP A 121 5.27 -9.48 -1.09
C TRP A 121 4.42 -9.89 -2.28
N ALA A 122 4.73 -9.40 -3.48
CA ALA A 122 4.03 -9.77 -4.71
C ALA A 122 4.11 -11.27 -4.98
N PHE A 123 5.26 -11.89 -4.71
CA PHE A 123 5.43 -13.33 -4.83
C PHE A 123 4.58 -14.10 -3.81
N ILE A 124 4.60 -13.71 -2.53
CA ILE A 124 3.80 -14.34 -1.48
C ILE A 124 2.30 -14.21 -1.80
N ILE A 125 1.84 -13.01 -2.15
CA ILE A 125 0.44 -12.77 -2.50
C ILE A 125 0.08 -13.53 -3.79
N GLY A 126 0.95 -13.54 -4.79
CA GLY A 126 0.76 -14.30 -6.03
C GLY A 126 0.59 -15.81 -5.79
N LEU A 127 1.38 -16.39 -4.88
CA LEU A 127 1.23 -17.78 -4.45
C LEU A 127 -0.11 -18.02 -3.73
N LEU A 128 -0.45 -17.16 -2.78
CA LEU A 128 -1.71 -17.27 -2.02
C LEU A 128 -2.93 -17.16 -2.93
N LEU A 129 -2.95 -16.18 -3.84
CA LEU A 129 -4.03 -16.01 -4.80
C LEU A 129 -4.13 -17.21 -5.72
N THR A 130 -3.01 -17.72 -6.24
CA THR A 130 -3.02 -18.92 -7.11
C THR A 130 -3.63 -20.12 -6.37
N ALA A 131 -3.24 -20.35 -5.12
CA ALA A 131 -3.78 -21.43 -4.30
C ALA A 131 -5.27 -21.24 -3.97
N ALA A 132 -5.71 -20.01 -3.70
CA ALA A 132 -7.10 -19.69 -3.39
C ALA A 132 -8.02 -19.76 -4.63
N PHE A 133 -7.52 -19.40 -5.81
CA PHE A 133 -8.29 -19.45 -7.05
C PHE A 133 -8.29 -20.83 -7.70
N ALA A 134 -7.33 -21.71 -7.41
CA ALA A 134 -7.25 -23.04 -8.01
C ALA A 134 -8.53 -23.89 -7.83
N PRO A 135 -9.18 -23.96 -6.64
CA PRO A 135 -10.45 -24.68 -6.48
C PRO A 135 -11.61 -24.05 -7.25
N PHE A 136 -11.65 -22.72 -7.36
CA PHE A 136 -12.70 -22.01 -8.12
C PHE A 136 -12.58 -22.25 -9.62
N LEU A 137 -11.35 -22.25 -10.16
CA LEU A 137 -11.10 -22.63 -11.55
C LEU A 137 -11.41 -24.11 -11.81
N GLY A 138 -11.11 -24.99 -10.84
CA GLY A 138 -11.51 -26.40 -10.86
C GLY A 138 -13.03 -26.57 -10.93
N LEU A 139 -13.79 -25.81 -10.14
CA LEU A 139 -15.25 -25.82 -10.15
C LEU A 139 -15.84 -25.27 -11.47
N LEU A 140 -15.26 -24.20 -12.01
CA LEU A 140 -15.63 -23.68 -13.33
C LEU A 140 -15.36 -24.70 -14.44
N SER A 141 -14.29 -25.50 -14.31
CA SER A 141 -13.96 -26.58 -15.25
C SER A 141 -14.84 -27.83 -15.08
N SER A 142 -15.53 -28.00 -13.95
CA SER A 142 -16.46 -29.10 -13.70
C SER A 142 -17.92 -28.77 -14.01
N LEU A 143 -18.28 -27.49 -14.21
CA LEU A 143 -19.61 -27.08 -14.72
C LEU A 143 -20.04 -27.85 -15.99
N PRO A 144 -19.17 -28.05 -16.99
CA PRO A 144 -19.51 -28.86 -18.16
C PRO A 144 -19.80 -30.33 -17.85
N GLN A 145 -19.19 -30.91 -16.81
CA GLN A 145 -19.46 -32.28 -16.36
C GLN A 145 -20.82 -32.38 -15.66
N ILE A 146 -21.20 -31.36 -14.88
CA ILE A 146 -22.53 -31.25 -14.27
C ILE A 146 -23.59 -31.14 -15.37
N ILE A 147 -23.37 -30.35 -16.42
CA ILE A 147 -24.27 -30.25 -17.57
C ILE A 147 -24.46 -31.61 -18.27
N ASN A 148 -23.39 -32.42 -18.38
CA ASN A 148 -23.44 -33.76 -18.97
C ASN A 148 -24.14 -34.81 -18.07
N ALA A 149 -24.11 -34.63 -16.74
CA ALA A 149 -24.75 -35.56 -15.80
C ALA A 149 -26.29 -35.45 -15.77
N PHE A 150 -26.85 -34.33 -16.24
CA PHE A 150 -28.30 -34.07 -16.24
C PHE A 150 -29.00 -34.29 -17.59
N ALA A 151 -28.29 -34.71 -18.66
CA ALA A 151 -28.90 -34.91 -19.98
C ALA A 151 -28.51 -36.27 -20.60
N PRO A 152 -29.43 -37.27 -20.67
CA PRO A 152 -29.21 -38.51 -21.41
C PRO A 152 -29.18 -38.35 -22.95
N ALA A 153 -29.08 -37.14 -23.49
CA ALA A 153 -29.40 -36.84 -24.90
C ALA A 153 -28.30 -36.14 -25.72
N LEU A 154 -27.05 -36.07 -25.24
CA LEU A 154 -25.97 -35.37 -25.96
C LEU A 154 -24.81 -36.29 -26.36
N ALA A 155 -25.11 -37.36 -27.08
CA ALA A 155 -24.09 -38.30 -27.59
C ALA A 155 -23.16 -37.72 -28.69
N ASN A 156 -23.43 -36.52 -29.22
CA ASN A 156 -22.76 -35.99 -30.43
C ASN A 156 -21.81 -34.78 -30.20
N ASN A 157 -21.51 -34.39 -28.96
CA ASN A 157 -20.68 -33.19 -28.69
C ASN A 157 -19.60 -33.38 -27.62
N THR A 158 -19.19 -34.62 -27.38
CA THR A 158 -18.22 -34.99 -26.35
C THR A 158 -16.81 -34.41 -26.59
N THR A 159 -16.40 -34.20 -27.85
CA THR A 159 -15.08 -33.66 -28.22
C THR A 159 -14.94 -32.16 -27.95
N ALA A 160 -15.99 -31.36 -28.18
CA ALA A 160 -15.97 -29.92 -27.90
C ALA A 160 -15.92 -29.63 -26.39
N ILE A 161 -16.64 -30.45 -25.60
CA ILE A 161 -16.70 -30.32 -24.14
C ILE A 161 -15.40 -30.83 -23.47
N GLN A 162 -14.74 -31.86 -24.01
CA GLN A 162 -13.41 -32.28 -23.55
C GLN A 162 -12.31 -31.27 -23.92
N GLY A 163 -12.39 -30.65 -25.11
CA GLY A 163 -11.48 -29.56 -25.51
C GLY A 163 -11.58 -28.33 -24.60
N MET A 164 -12.78 -28.01 -24.12
CA MET A 164 -13.04 -26.91 -23.19
C MET A 164 -12.45 -27.20 -21.78
N GLN A 165 -12.48 -28.45 -21.32
CA GLN A 165 -11.86 -28.88 -20.05
C GLN A 165 -10.32 -28.81 -20.11
N GLY A 166 -9.71 -29.23 -21.23
CA GLY A 166 -8.26 -29.10 -21.45
C GLY A 166 -7.80 -27.64 -21.56
N ALA A 167 -8.60 -26.78 -22.20
CA ALA A 167 -8.32 -25.35 -22.31
C ALA A 167 -8.42 -24.62 -20.95
N LEU A 168 -9.38 -24.99 -20.09
CA LEU A 168 -9.53 -24.42 -18.75
C LEU A 168 -8.39 -24.86 -17.81
N GLY A 169 -7.98 -26.13 -17.86
CA GLY A 169 -6.80 -26.62 -17.11
C GLY A 169 -5.50 -25.95 -17.55
N ALA A 170 -5.30 -25.76 -18.87
CA ALA A 170 -4.16 -25.02 -19.41
C ALA A 170 -4.21 -23.52 -19.04
N SER A 171 -5.39 -22.90 -19.02
CA SER A 171 -5.54 -21.50 -18.58
C SER A 171 -5.21 -21.30 -17.11
N GLY A 172 -5.47 -22.29 -16.24
CA GLY A 172 -5.11 -22.24 -14.83
C GLY A 172 -3.60 -22.29 -14.60
N ALA A 173 -2.89 -23.14 -15.35
CA ALA A 173 -1.44 -23.21 -15.29
C ALA A 173 -0.77 -21.93 -15.84
N ILE A 174 -1.29 -21.38 -16.94
CA ILE A 174 -0.79 -20.12 -17.51
C ILE A 174 -1.04 -18.95 -16.54
N MET A 175 -2.22 -18.87 -15.93
CA MET A 175 -2.52 -17.85 -14.94
C MET A 175 -1.62 -17.95 -13.70
N ALA A 176 -1.33 -19.18 -13.24
CA ALA A 176 -0.40 -19.42 -12.15
C ALA A 176 1.02 -18.91 -12.48
N VAL A 177 1.52 -19.19 -13.69
CA VAL A 177 2.82 -18.68 -14.15
C VAL A 177 2.84 -17.14 -14.19
N ILE A 178 1.76 -16.52 -14.66
CA ILE A 178 1.64 -15.05 -14.66
C ILE A 178 1.68 -14.50 -13.23
N LEU A 179 0.91 -15.06 -12.29
CA LEU A 179 0.85 -14.57 -10.91
C LEU A 179 2.12 -14.83 -10.12
N ILE A 180 2.79 -15.96 -10.33
CA ILE A 180 3.96 -16.37 -9.54
C ILE A 180 5.26 -15.77 -10.11
N ILE A 181 5.35 -15.58 -11.43
CA ILE A 181 6.59 -15.15 -12.09
C ILE A 181 6.44 -13.75 -12.68
N ALA A 182 5.45 -13.53 -13.55
CA ALA A 182 5.35 -12.26 -14.26
C ALA A 182 4.99 -11.08 -13.33
N VAL A 183 4.05 -11.28 -12.40
CA VAL A 183 3.61 -10.23 -11.46
C VAL A 183 4.75 -9.77 -10.55
N PRO A 184 5.54 -10.63 -9.88
CA PRO A 184 6.67 -10.17 -9.07
C PRO A 184 7.71 -9.40 -9.89
N ILE A 185 8.02 -9.84 -11.12
CA ILE A 185 8.96 -9.13 -12.00
C ILE A 185 8.43 -7.73 -12.36
N LEU A 186 7.14 -7.62 -12.71
CA LEU A 186 6.52 -6.34 -13.02
C LEU A 186 6.47 -5.43 -11.79
N VAL A 187 6.11 -5.96 -10.62
CA VAL A 187 6.11 -5.22 -9.36
C VAL A 187 7.52 -4.74 -9.02
N PHE A 188 8.55 -5.55 -9.21
CA PHE A 188 9.94 -5.13 -9.02
C PHE A 188 10.27 -3.90 -9.86
N ILE A 189 10.05 -3.98 -11.18
CA ILE A 189 10.40 -2.91 -12.12
C ILE A 189 9.59 -1.64 -11.83
N LEU A 190 8.28 -1.76 -11.70
CA LEU A 190 7.39 -0.62 -11.49
C LEU A 190 7.62 0.04 -10.14
N SER A 191 7.82 -0.75 -9.07
CA SER A 191 8.11 -0.20 -7.74
C SER A 191 9.52 0.41 -7.69
N PHE A 192 10.52 -0.18 -8.33
CA PHE A 192 11.85 0.40 -8.42
C PHE A 192 11.80 1.78 -9.09
N ILE A 193 11.14 1.90 -10.25
CA ILE A 193 10.97 3.18 -10.93
C ILE A 193 10.16 4.16 -10.06
N GLY A 194 9.06 3.69 -9.47
CA GLY A 194 8.19 4.52 -8.62
C GLY A 194 8.91 5.10 -7.40
N TYR A 195 9.65 4.29 -6.65
CA TYR A 195 10.43 4.76 -5.51
C TYR A 195 11.64 5.60 -5.93
N ALA A 196 12.29 5.28 -7.06
CA ALA A 196 13.37 6.09 -7.59
C ALA A 196 12.88 7.50 -7.95
N LEU A 197 11.76 7.61 -8.67
CA LEU A 197 11.14 8.89 -9.00
C LEU A 197 10.71 9.64 -7.75
N THR A 198 10.12 8.95 -6.77
CA THR A 198 9.73 9.55 -5.49
C THR A 198 10.93 10.14 -4.76
N ALA A 199 12.07 9.43 -4.72
CA ALA A 199 13.31 9.95 -4.13
C ALA A 199 13.87 11.15 -4.90
N VAL A 200 13.84 11.11 -6.24
CA VAL A 200 14.26 12.25 -7.08
C VAL A 200 13.40 13.47 -6.81
N PHE A 201 12.07 13.32 -6.81
CA PHE A 201 11.14 14.40 -6.52
C PHE A 201 11.34 14.96 -5.11
N TYR A 202 11.53 14.08 -4.12
CA TYR A 202 11.87 14.49 -2.76
C TYR A 202 13.14 15.36 -2.77
N ASN A 203 14.25 14.88 -3.34
CA ASN A 203 15.53 15.58 -3.32
C ASN A 203 15.48 16.95 -4.04
N VAL A 204 14.65 17.08 -5.08
CA VAL A 204 14.47 18.34 -5.82
C VAL A 204 13.61 19.34 -5.06
N LEU A 205 12.58 18.86 -4.35
CA LEU A 205 11.57 19.72 -3.72
C LEU A 205 11.92 20.12 -2.29
N ILE A 206 12.52 19.22 -1.52
CA ILE A 206 12.77 19.42 -0.09
C ILE A 206 13.59 20.67 0.25
N PRO A 207 14.62 21.07 -0.51
CA PRO A 207 15.33 22.32 -0.26
C PRO A 207 14.43 23.58 -0.23
N ARG A 208 13.21 23.50 -0.77
CA ARG A 208 12.25 24.62 -0.82
C ARG A 208 11.14 24.56 0.23
N VAL A 209 10.84 23.39 0.78
CA VAL A 209 9.66 23.18 1.65
C VAL A 209 10.01 22.78 3.09
N GLY A 210 11.29 22.49 3.36
CA GLY A 210 11.72 21.94 4.65
C GLY A 210 11.49 20.43 4.66
N GLY A 211 12.58 19.69 4.85
CA GLY A 211 12.61 18.23 4.82
C GLY A 211 11.89 17.58 5.99
N ILE A 212 11.82 16.24 5.94
CA ILE A 212 11.29 15.45 7.04
C ILE A 212 12.19 15.64 8.25
N GLN A 213 11.61 16.13 9.34
CA GLN A 213 12.30 16.26 10.62
C GLN A 213 12.03 15.01 11.46
N LEU A 214 13.08 14.44 12.04
CA LEU A 214 12.99 13.32 12.96
C LEU A 214 13.73 13.67 14.26
N GLU A 215 13.03 13.56 15.38
CA GLU A 215 13.67 13.67 16.69
C GLU A 215 14.14 12.28 17.12
N LEU A 216 15.45 12.09 17.07
CA LEU A 216 16.12 10.84 17.42
C LEU A 216 16.70 10.95 18.83
N ALA A 217 16.35 10.01 19.70
CA ALA A 217 17.01 9.81 20.98
C ALA A 217 17.89 8.56 20.92
N ALA A 218 19.12 8.65 21.42
CA ALA A 218 19.98 7.47 21.53
C ALA A 218 19.44 6.54 22.64
N VAL A 219 19.21 5.28 22.29
CA VAL A 219 18.85 4.22 23.23
C VAL A 219 20.08 3.33 23.43
N GLN A 220 20.16 2.65 24.58
CA GLN A 220 21.21 1.67 24.83
C GLN A 220 21.25 0.61 23.69
N GLU A 221 22.45 0.13 23.35
CA GLU A 221 22.74 -0.86 22.28
C GLU A 221 22.70 -0.34 20.82
N LYS A 222 23.39 0.75 20.47
CA LYS A 222 23.53 1.27 19.07
C LYS A 222 22.23 1.71 18.36
N PHE A 223 21.07 1.56 18.98
CA PHE A 223 19.79 1.97 18.38
C PHE A 223 19.46 3.43 18.68
N SER A 224 18.94 4.12 17.67
CA SER A 224 18.30 5.43 17.78
C SER A 224 16.78 5.26 17.72
N GLU A 225 16.07 5.80 18.70
CA GLU A 225 14.61 5.78 18.75
C GLU A 225 14.04 7.07 18.18
N ILE A 226 13.05 6.95 17.31
CA ILE A 226 12.27 8.09 16.83
C ILE A 226 11.26 8.44 17.93
N THR A 227 11.56 9.47 18.72
CA THR A 227 10.70 9.87 19.84
C THR A 227 9.55 10.76 19.39
N ASN A 228 9.79 11.60 18.39
CA ASN A 228 8.82 12.56 17.91
C ASN A 228 9.04 12.86 16.42
N ILE A 229 7.93 12.96 15.70
CA ILE A 229 7.90 13.31 14.28
C ILE A 229 7.05 14.58 14.16
N PRO A 230 7.68 15.76 13.95
CA PRO A 230 6.96 17.00 13.69
C PRO A 230 5.96 16.82 12.53
N ALA A 231 4.67 16.91 12.85
CA ALA A 231 3.60 16.56 11.92
C ALA A 231 3.57 17.44 10.66
N VAL A 232 3.77 18.75 10.83
CA VAL A 232 3.74 19.71 9.71
C VAL A 232 4.92 19.50 8.75
N PRO A 233 6.19 19.42 9.20
CA PRO A 233 7.31 19.10 8.31
C PRO A 233 7.14 17.77 7.57
N LEU A 234 6.71 16.69 8.25
CA LEU A 234 6.46 15.40 7.60
C LEU A 234 5.38 15.51 6.53
N ALA A 235 4.24 16.07 6.90
CA ALA A 235 3.07 16.18 6.04
C ALA A 235 3.36 17.02 4.81
N LEU A 236 4.03 18.17 4.97
CA LEU A 236 4.36 19.05 3.87
C LEU A 236 5.38 18.40 2.92
N ALA A 237 6.46 17.83 3.47
CA ALA A 237 7.50 17.17 2.69
C ALA A 237 6.92 16.05 1.79
N LEU A 238 6.04 15.21 2.35
CA LEU A 238 5.43 14.11 1.61
C LEU A 238 4.29 14.57 0.70
N ALA A 239 3.45 15.53 1.13
CA ALA A 239 2.34 16.02 0.33
C ALA A 239 2.78 16.70 -0.97
N VAL A 240 3.88 17.44 -0.96
CA VAL A 240 4.41 18.10 -2.16
C VAL A 240 4.90 17.05 -3.17
N VAL A 241 5.52 15.97 -2.70
CA VAL A 241 5.89 14.84 -3.57
C VAL A 241 4.64 14.13 -4.12
N MET A 242 3.60 13.95 -3.28
CA MET A 242 2.33 13.37 -3.72
C MET A 242 1.57 14.27 -4.70
N ALA A 243 1.72 15.59 -4.62
CA ALA A 243 1.16 16.51 -5.60
C ALA A 243 1.78 16.32 -6.99
N ILE A 244 3.06 15.96 -7.09
CA ILE A 244 3.68 15.60 -8.37
C ILE A 244 3.07 14.31 -8.92
N TRP A 245 2.85 13.30 -8.07
CA TRP A 245 2.15 12.08 -8.50
C TRP A 245 0.71 12.38 -8.94
N GLY A 246 -0.01 13.26 -8.22
CA GLY A 246 -1.32 13.76 -8.60
C GLY A 246 -1.31 14.52 -9.92
N LEU A 247 -0.25 15.29 -10.21
CA LEU A 247 -0.05 15.95 -11.50
C LEU A 247 0.16 14.94 -12.62
N ILE A 248 1.02 13.94 -12.43
CA ILE A 248 1.27 12.89 -13.43
C ILE A 248 -0.04 12.14 -13.74
N GLN A 249 -0.76 11.69 -12.71
CA GLN A 249 -2.05 11.03 -12.90
C GLN A 249 -3.10 11.95 -13.52
N GLY A 250 -3.15 13.20 -13.08
CA GLY A 250 -4.06 14.20 -13.63
C GLY A 250 -3.83 14.47 -15.11
N LEU A 251 -2.57 14.48 -15.57
CA LEU A 251 -2.22 14.61 -16.99
C LEU A 251 -2.66 13.39 -17.81
N LEU A 252 -2.45 12.18 -17.28
CA LEU A 252 -2.93 10.95 -17.92
C LEU A 252 -4.46 10.94 -18.04
N ASN A 253 -5.14 11.37 -16.99
CA ASN A 253 -6.60 11.51 -16.98
C ASN A 253 -7.05 12.57 -18.01
N LEU A 254 -6.40 13.73 -18.05
CA LEU A 254 -6.72 14.78 -19.04
C LEU A 254 -6.67 14.24 -20.48
N VAL A 255 -5.62 13.50 -20.84
CA VAL A 255 -5.49 12.89 -22.18
C VAL A 255 -6.62 11.88 -22.43
N THR A 256 -6.95 11.08 -21.42
CA THR A 256 -8.01 10.08 -21.53
C THR A 256 -9.37 10.74 -21.73
N TYR A 257 -9.73 11.74 -20.93
CA TYR A 257 -10.98 12.48 -21.07
C TYR A 257 -11.07 13.25 -22.38
N ALA A 258 -9.97 13.89 -22.81
CA ALA A 258 -9.89 14.56 -24.10
C ALA A 258 -10.11 13.59 -25.27
N SER A 259 -9.62 12.35 -25.18
CA SER A 259 -9.83 11.33 -26.22
C SER A 259 -11.28 10.85 -26.36
N VAL A 260 -12.09 11.02 -25.31
CA VAL A 260 -13.52 10.67 -25.30
C VAL A 260 -14.40 11.91 -25.58
N GLY A 261 -13.78 13.06 -25.90
CA GLY A 261 -14.49 14.28 -26.29
C GLY A 261 -14.90 15.20 -25.15
N ASP A 262 -14.42 14.97 -23.92
CA ASP A 262 -14.69 15.80 -22.75
C ASP A 262 -13.41 16.46 -22.19
N PRO A 263 -12.83 17.45 -22.90
CA PRO A 263 -11.62 18.13 -22.43
C PRO A 263 -11.87 18.94 -21.14
N VAL A 264 -13.11 19.40 -20.91
CA VAL A 264 -13.46 20.18 -19.71
C VAL A 264 -13.44 19.29 -18.47
N GLY A 265 -14.06 18.11 -18.52
CA GLY A 265 -13.96 17.10 -17.47
C GLY A 265 -12.52 16.65 -17.23
N GLY A 266 -11.71 16.58 -18.29
CA GLY A 266 -10.28 16.33 -18.18
C GLY A 266 -9.52 17.39 -17.36
N VAL A 267 -9.81 18.68 -17.58
CA VAL A 267 -9.19 19.78 -16.79
C VAL A 267 -9.65 19.74 -15.34
N VAL A 268 -10.95 19.50 -15.10
CA VAL A 268 -11.48 19.35 -13.73
C VAL A 268 -10.80 18.17 -13.02
N SER A 269 -10.62 17.05 -13.70
CA SER A 269 -9.92 15.87 -13.18
C SER A 269 -8.44 16.16 -12.88
N LEU A 270 -7.73 16.88 -13.75
CA LEU A 270 -6.35 17.30 -13.50
C LEU A 270 -6.21 18.10 -12.20
N ILE A 271 -7.03 19.15 -12.04
CA ILE A 271 -6.99 20.01 -10.85
C ILE A 271 -7.38 19.21 -9.60
N SER A 272 -8.42 18.39 -9.70
CA SER A 272 -8.92 17.57 -8.60
C SER A 272 -7.88 16.55 -8.14
N ASN A 273 -7.11 15.95 -9.06
CA ASN A 273 -6.03 15.03 -8.71
C ASN A 273 -4.87 15.74 -8.02
N ILE A 274 -4.41 16.88 -8.54
CA ILE A 274 -3.32 17.63 -7.92
C ILE A 274 -3.69 18.06 -6.49
N VAL A 275 -4.84 18.73 -6.36
CA VAL A 275 -5.32 19.28 -5.09
C VAL A 275 -5.68 18.15 -4.13
N GLY A 276 -6.39 17.13 -4.61
CA GLY A 276 -6.81 15.97 -3.82
C GLY A 276 -5.62 15.16 -3.31
N SER A 277 -4.62 14.88 -4.14
CA SER A 277 -3.40 14.19 -3.71
C SER A 277 -2.60 15.01 -2.71
N PHE A 278 -2.48 16.33 -2.90
CA PHE A 278 -1.78 17.21 -1.95
C PHE A 278 -2.50 17.25 -0.60
N ILE A 279 -3.79 17.64 -0.58
CA ILE A 279 -4.57 17.81 0.66
C ILE A 279 -4.73 16.46 1.36
N GLY A 280 -5.07 15.41 0.61
CA GLY A 280 -5.24 14.07 1.15
C GLY A 280 -3.97 13.55 1.80
N ALA A 281 -2.82 13.65 1.11
CA ALA A 281 -1.54 13.26 1.68
C ALA A 281 -1.18 14.10 2.91
N PHE A 282 -1.37 15.42 2.85
CA PHE A 282 -1.08 16.31 3.97
C PHE A 282 -1.86 15.90 5.22
N ILE A 283 -3.18 15.72 5.10
CA ILE A 283 -4.05 15.34 6.22
C ILE A 283 -3.65 13.97 6.77
N VAL A 284 -3.49 12.97 5.88
CA VAL A 284 -3.16 11.60 6.30
C VAL A 284 -1.82 11.55 7.01
N TYR A 285 -0.76 12.14 6.45
CA TYR A 285 0.57 12.12 7.07
C TYR A 285 0.64 12.96 8.34
N ALA A 286 -0.07 14.09 8.41
CA ALA A 286 -0.15 14.91 9.63
C ALA A 286 -0.83 14.14 10.77
N ILE A 287 -1.97 13.49 10.49
CA ILE A 287 -2.67 12.66 11.47
C ILE A 287 -1.80 11.46 11.88
N THR A 288 -1.13 10.81 10.91
CA THR A 288 -0.21 9.70 11.18
C THR A 288 0.89 10.11 12.16
N ALA A 289 1.54 11.26 11.93
CA ALA A 289 2.55 11.79 12.83
C ALA A 289 1.99 12.13 14.22
N PHE A 290 0.79 12.75 14.28
CA PHE A 290 0.14 13.05 15.54
C PHE A 290 -0.15 11.77 16.36
N ILE A 291 -0.70 10.74 15.72
CA ILE A 291 -0.96 9.44 16.35
C ILE A 291 0.35 8.80 16.80
N TYR A 292 1.38 8.81 15.94
CA TYR A 292 2.70 8.30 16.29
C TYR A 292 3.24 8.97 17.56
N ASN A 293 3.22 10.30 17.63
CA ASN A 293 3.73 11.05 18.78
C ASN A 293 2.91 10.81 20.05
N PHE A 294 1.61 10.55 19.91
CA PHE A 294 0.75 10.17 21.03
C PHE A 294 1.04 8.75 21.56
N LEU A 295 1.45 7.84 20.66
CA LEU A 295 1.74 6.45 21.00
C LEU A 295 3.19 6.21 21.43
N ALA A 296 4.15 6.98 20.92
CA ALA A 296 5.58 6.80 21.21
C ALA A 296 5.90 6.76 22.72
N PRO A 297 5.34 7.64 23.58
CA PRO A 297 5.56 7.56 25.04
C PRO A 297 4.95 6.32 25.71
N LYS A 298 4.02 5.63 25.06
CA LYS A 298 3.25 4.50 25.65
C LYS A 298 3.75 3.14 25.17
N LEU A 299 4.14 3.05 23.90
CA LEU A 299 4.46 1.80 23.23
C LEU A 299 5.96 1.65 22.96
N GLY A 300 6.74 2.72 23.19
CA GLY A 300 8.09 2.86 22.67
C GLY A 300 8.07 3.29 21.21
N GLY A 301 8.95 4.20 20.83
CA GLY A 301 9.16 4.63 19.45
C GLY A 301 9.80 3.55 18.58
N ILE A 302 9.81 3.78 17.28
CA ILE A 302 10.53 2.92 16.33
C ILE A 302 12.04 3.07 16.58
N GLN A 303 12.70 1.93 16.78
CA GLN A 303 14.14 1.86 17.06
C GLN A 303 14.90 1.40 15.81
N LEU A 304 15.87 2.20 15.38
CA LEU A 304 16.67 2.03 14.18
C LEU A 304 18.17 1.99 14.51
N GLU A 305 18.91 1.04 13.98
CA GLU A 305 20.38 1.08 14.02
C GLU A 305 20.87 1.98 12.89
N LEU A 306 21.37 3.16 13.24
CA LEU A 306 21.87 4.17 12.30
C LEU A 306 23.40 4.20 12.39
N GLU A 307 24.08 3.86 11.30
CA GLU A 307 25.55 3.95 11.16
C GLU A 307 25.97 4.75 9.94
#